data_AF-A0A427T2L3-F1
#
_entry.id   AF-A0A427T2L3-F1
#
_cell.length_a   1.000
_cell.length_b   1.000
_cell.length_c   1.000
_cell.angle_alpha   90.00
_cell.angle_beta   90.00
_cell.angle_gamma   90.00
#
_symmetry.space_group_name_H-M   'P 1'
#
loop_
_entity.id
_entity.type
_entity.pdbx_description
1 polymer ?
#
loop_
_entity_poly.entity_id
_entity_poly.type
_entity_poly.pdbx_seq_one_letter_code
_entity_poly.pdbx_strand_id
1 'polypeptide(L)'
;MKTARALLALPGLAALAWGVVLFAEYALPVRPDVLATATWIVGGPVVNDGVIAPLTAVLGIVLARVVPSPWKAPVVAGTVITGVLAILAFPLLWRPYGTPPMPGLHDGDPALGLALTVAAVWLVVIVTGLTIRIARTRSPAAPAAPPHTPADRPGTPPAPPGK
;
A
#
# COMPACT_ATOMS: atom_id res chain seq x y z
N MET A 1 -28.26 0.52 10.22
CA MET A 1 -27.25 1.25 9.40
C MET A 1 -27.16 2.74 9.70
N LYS A 2 -28.27 3.50 9.78
CA LYS A 2 -28.25 4.94 10.09
C LYS A 2 -27.68 5.26 11.49
N THR A 3 -28.04 4.46 12.50
CA THR A 3 -27.52 4.55 13.87
C THR A 3 -26.02 4.31 13.94
N ALA A 4 -25.51 3.24 13.32
CA ALA A 4 -24.05 2.99 13.27
C ALA A 4 -23.29 4.12 12.57
N ARG A 5 -23.83 4.68 11.48
CA ARG A 5 -23.26 5.85 10.80
C ARG A 5 -23.26 7.08 11.71
N ALA A 6 -24.35 7.35 12.42
CA ALA A 6 -24.43 8.48 13.35
C ALA A 6 -23.47 8.32 14.54
N LEU A 7 -23.36 7.10 15.09
CA LEU A 7 -22.43 6.79 16.18
C LEU A 7 -20.95 6.95 15.79
N LEU A 8 -20.61 6.82 14.49
CA LEU A 8 -19.26 7.08 13.99
C LEU A 8 -19.07 8.55 13.56
N ALA A 9 -20.09 9.14 12.91
CA ALA A 9 -20.00 10.49 12.36
C ALA A 9 -20.03 11.56 13.46
N LEU A 10 -20.87 11.43 14.48
CA LEU A 10 -21.03 12.46 15.51
C LEU A 10 -19.76 12.67 16.33
N PRO A 11 -19.07 11.62 16.85
CA PRO A 11 -17.79 11.82 17.54
C PRO A 11 -16.71 12.39 16.61
N GLY A 12 -16.66 11.94 15.35
CA GLY A 12 -15.70 12.46 14.38
C GLY A 12 -15.91 13.95 14.08
N LEU A 13 -17.16 14.38 13.89
CA LEU A 13 -17.50 15.78 13.70
C LEU A 13 -17.26 16.62 14.95
N ALA A 14 -17.55 16.08 16.14
CA ALA A 14 -17.23 16.75 17.40
C ALA A 14 -15.71 16.94 17.57
N ALA A 15 -14.91 15.90 17.27
CA ALA A 15 -13.46 15.97 17.29
C ALA A 15 -12.92 16.97 16.25
N LEU A 16 -13.50 17.02 15.05
CA LEU A 16 -13.14 17.99 14.02
C LEU A 16 -13.44 19.43 14.48
N ALA A 17 -14.64 19.68 14.99
CA ALA A 17 -15.02 20.99 15.50
C ALA A 17 -14.11 21.43 16.65
N TRP A 18 -13.80 20.52 17.58
CA TRP A 18 -12.87 20.79 18.67
C TRP A 18 -11.45 21.09 18.17
N GLY A 19 -10.97 20.33 17.18
CA GLY A 19 -9.68 20.58 16.53
C GLY A 19 -9.61 21.96 15.86
N VAL A 20 -10.70 22.42 15.24
CA VAL A 20 -10.78 23.77 14.65
C VAL A 20 -10.69 24.85 15.73
N VAL A 21 -11.33 24.67 16.88
CA VAL A 21 -11.22 25.60 18.01
C VAL A 21 -9.79 25.67 18.52
N LEU A 22 -9.16 24.52 18.79
CA LEU A 22 -7.76 24.46 19.23
C LEU A 22 -6.80 25.09 18.21
N PHE A 23 -7.04 24.87 16.92
CA PHE A 23 -6.22 25.48 15.87
C PHE A 23 -6.41 27.00 15.81
N ALA A 24 -7.63 27.50 15.98
CA ALA A 24 -7.90 28.94 16.00
C ALA A 24 -7.21 29.63 17.20
N GLU A 25 -7.24 29.00 18.37
CA GLU A 25 -6.52 29.47 19.57
C GLU A 25 -5.00 29.49 19.36
N TYR A 26 -4.46 28.49 18.67
CA TYR A 26 -3.04 28.45 18.31
C TYR A 26 -2.66 29.51 17.26
N ALA A 27 -3.50 29.65 16.23
CA ALA A 27 -3.21 30.42 15.03
C ALA A 27 -3.41 31.93 15.20
N LEU A 28 -4.14 32.37 16.23
CA LEU A 28 -4.48 33.76 16.45
C LEU A 28 -3.88 34.31 17.76
N PRO A 29 -3.22 35.49 17.73
CA PRO A 29 -2.88 36.28 16.55
C PRO A 29 -1.84 35.58 15.65
N VAL A 30 -1.84 35.91 14.36
CA VAL A 30 -0.96 35.26 13.37
C VAL A 30 0.50 35.55 13.68
N ARG A 31 1.28 34.49 13.84
CA ARG A 31 2.72 34.52 14.12
C ARG A 31 3.48 33.73 13.05
N PRO A 32 4.81 33.91 12.90
CA PRO A 32 5.59 33.20 11.88
C PRO A 32 5.49 31.66 11.95
N ASP A 33 5.38 31.09 13.15
CA ASP A 33 5.19 29.66 13.37
C ASP A 33 3.85 29.15 12.84
N VAL A 34 2.81 29.99 12.86
CA VAL A 34 1.49 29.68 12.30
C VAL A 34 1.59 29.55 10.77
N LEU A 35 2.37 30.39 10.11
CA LEU A 35 2.60 30.30 8.67
C LEU A 35 3.35 29.04 8.28
N ALA A 36 4.37 28.66 9.07
CA ALA A 36 5.09 27.40 8.87
C ALA A 36 4.16 26.19 9.05
N THR A 37 3.33 26.21 10.10
CA THR A 37 2.34 25.17 10.37
C THR A 37 1.30 25.08 9.25
N ALA A 38 0.73 26.21 8.81
CA ALA A 38 -0.21 26.26 7.70
C ALA A 38 0.42 25.75 6.39
N THR A 39 1.67 26.12 6.13
CA THR A 39 2.44 25.60 4.98
C THR A 39 2.60 24.09 5.05
N TRP A 40 2.81 23.52 6.24
CA TRP A 40 2.89 22.07 6.41
C TRP A 40 1.53 21.38 6.23
N ILE A 41 0.47 21.92 6.84
CA ILE A 41 -0.91 21.39 6.76
C ILE A 41 -1.42 21.38 5.32
N VAL A 42 -1.11 22.40 4.54
CA VAL A 42 -1.54 22.52 3.13
C VAL A 42 -0.52 21.86 2.19
N GLY A 43 0.76 22.14 2.40
CA GLY A 43 1.86 21.68 1.55
C GLY A 43 2.01 20.17 1.55
N GLY A 44 1.84 19.50 2.70
CA GLY A 44 1.89 18.04 2.80
C GLY A 44 0.90 17.36 1.86
N PRO A 45 -0.41 17.61 1.99
CA PRO A 45 -1.44 17.09 1.09
C PRO A 45 -1.23 17.49 -0.38
N VAL A 46 -0.88 18.75 -0.66
CA VAL A 46 -0.65 19.21 -2.04
C VAL A 46 0.51 18.46 -2.70
N VAL A 47 1.63 18.29 -2.00
CA VAL A 47 2.78 17.51 -2.51
C VAL A 47 2.42 16.03 -2.62
N ASN A 48 1.67 15.49 -1.66
CA ASN A 48 1.23 14.10 -1.71
C ASN A 48 0.35 13.83 -2.95
N ASP A 49 -0.70 14.60 -3.14
CA ASP A 49 -1.71 14.36 -4.17
C ASP A 49 -1.22 14.81 -5.55
N GLY A 50 -0.42 15.88 -5.60
CA GLY A 50 0.13 16.42 -6.84
C GLY A 50 1.37 15.69 -7.36
N VAL A 51 2.15 15.05 -6.48
CA VAL A 51 3.45 14.46 -6.85
C VAL A 51 3.55 13.00 -6.42
N ILE A 52 3.41 12.70 -5.14
CA ILE A 52 3.68 11.34 -4.61
C ILE A 52 2.67 10.31 -5.16
N ALA A 53 1.38 10.62 -5.14
CA ALA A 53 0.34 9.74 -5.63
C ALA A 53 0.47 9.48 -7.15
N PRO A 54 0.65 10.49 -8.02
CA PRO A 54 0.91 10.28 -9.44
C PRO A 54 2.16 9.44 -9.73
N LEU A 55 3.29 9.74 -9.05
CA LEU A 55 4.51 8.97 -9.22
C LEU A 55 4.34 7.51 -8.79
N THR A 56 3.62 7.29 -7.68
CA THR A 56 3.31 5.93 -7.19
C THR A 56 2.42 5.18 -8.19
N ALA A 57 1.43 5.86 -8.78
CA ALA A 57 0.57 5.27 -9.80
C ALA A 57 1.36 4.87 -11.05
N VAL A 58 2.23 5.77 -11.56
CA VAL A 58 3.11 5.50 -12.71
C VAL A 58 4.03 4.31 -12.40
N LEU A 59 4.66 4.30 -11.23
CA LEU A 59 5.53 3.20 -10.81
C LEU A 59 4.77 1.87 -10.73
N GLY A 60 3.57 1.87 -10.15
CA GLY A 60 2.71 0.68 -10.11
C GLY A 60 2.35 0.16 -11.51
N ILE A 61 2.03 1.05 -12.44
CA ILE A 61 1.75 0.70 -13.85
C ILE A 61 2.99 0.11 -14.53
N VAL A 62 4.17 0.72 -14.34
CA VAL A 62 5.43 0.22 -14.90
C VAL A 62 5.74 -1.17 -14.36
N LEU A 63 5.66 -1.37 -13.04
CA LEU A 63 5.88 -2.67 -12.42
C LEU A 63 4.88 -3.72 -12.92
N ALA A 64 3.61 -3.36 -13.06
CA ALA A 64 2.58 -4.28 -13.56
C ALA A 64 2.83 -4.74 -15.00
N ARG A 65 3.51 -3.92 -15.83
CA ARG A 65 3.84 -4.22 -17.22
C ARG A 65 5.17 -4.94 -17.39
N VAL A 66 6.19 -4.58 -16.61
CA VAL A 66 7.56 -5.09 -16.78
C VAL A 66 7.78 -6.39 -16.01
N VAL A 67 7.19 -6.53 -14.81
CA VAL A 67 7.50 -7.65 -13.91
C VAL A 67 6.73 -8.92 -14.33
N PRO A 68 7.41 -10.07 -14.50
CA PRO A 68 6.75 -11.34 -14.81
C PRO A 68 5.76 -11.77 -13.72
N SER A 69 4.68 -12.47 -14.11
CA SER A 69 3.59 -12.89 -13.20
C SER A 69 4.01 -13.49 -11.84
N PRO A 70 5.00 -14.39 -11.72
CA PRO A 70 5.38 -14.94 -10.41
C PRO A 70 6.07 -13.91 -9.48
N TRP A 71 6.57 -12.81 -10.03
CA TRP A 71 7.32 -11.78 -9.32
C TRP A 71 6.49 -10.54 -9.00
N LYS A 72 5.32 -10.36 -9.62
CA LYS A 72 4.51 -9.13 -9.49
C LYS A 72 4.18 -8.79 -8.04
N ALA A 73 3.58 -9.71 -7.30
CA ALA A 73 3.16 -9.44 -5.92
C ALA A 73 4.36 -9.20 -4.97
N PRO A 74 5.41 -10.04 -4.95
CA PRO A 74 6.60 -9.78 -4.14
C PRO A 74 7.29 -8.45 -4.46
N VAL A 75 7.48 -8.14 -5.75
CA VAL A 75 8.17 -6.90 -6.16
C VAL A 75 7.37 -5.65 -5.82
N VAL A 76 6.04 -5.68 -6.01
CA VAL A 76 5.18 -4.55 -5.62
C VAL A 76 5.24 -4.33 -4.11
N ALA A 77 5.13 -5.39 -3.31
CA ALA A 77 5.23 -5.30 -1.85
C ALA A 77 6.59 -4.76 -1.41
N GLY A 78 7.69 -5.30 -1.94
CA GLY A 78 9.04 -4.84 -1.64
C GLY A 78 9.28 -3.39 -2.02
N THR A 79 8.72 -2.94 -3.14
CA THR A 79 8.81 -1.54 -3.58
C THR A 79 8.06 -0.61 -2.64
N VAL A 80 6.83 -0.96 -2.23
CA VAL A 80 6.04 -0.17 -1.28
C VAL A 80 6.76 -0.07 0.07
N ILE A 81 7.26 -1.20 0.59
CA ILE A 81 8.01 -1.22 1.84
C ILE A 81 9.28 -0.36 1.74
N THR A 82 10.02 -0.46 0.63
CA THR A 82 11.22 0.37 0.38
C THR A 82 10.86 1.86 0.35
N GLY A 83 9.76 2.24 -0.30
CA GLY A 83 9.28 3.62 -0.33
C GLY A 83 8.92 4.16 1.06
N VAL A 84 8.22 3.36 1.88
CA VAL A 84 7.91 3.72 3.27
C VAL A 84 9.19 3.88 4.09
N LEU A 85 10.14 2.94 3.98
CA LEU A 85 11.43 3.02 4.67
C LEU A 85 12.20 4.28 4.26
N ALA A 86 12.19 4.65 2.97
CA ALA A 86 12.83 5.87 2.49
C ALA A 86 12.18 7.13 3.08
N ILE A 87 10.85 7.20 3.14
CA ILE A 87 10.13 8.33 3.75
C ILE A 87 10.45 8.43 5.25
N LEU A 88 10.49 7.31 5.97
CA LEU A 88 10.83 7.27 7.39
C LEU A 88 12.29 7.63 7.67
N ALA A 89 13.20 7.22 6.79
CA ALA A 89 14.63 7.51 6.91
C ALA A 89 14.98 8.94 6.47
N PHE A 90 14.17 9.57 5.61
CA PHE A 90 14.46 10.90 5.06
C PHE A 90 14.78 11.96 6.14
N PRO A 91 14.01 12.11 7.24
CA PRO A 91 14.34 13.06 8.30
C PRO A 91 15.66 12.73 9.02
N LEU A 92 16.03 11.45 9.12
CA LEU A 92 17.27 11.01 9.76
C LEU A 92 18.48 11.30 8.88
N LEU A 93 18.33 11.15 7.56
CA LEU A 93 19.38 11.44 6.58
C LEU A 93 19.55 12.95 6.34
N TRP A 94 18.48 13.72 6.43
CA TRP A 94 18.48 15.17 6.16
C TRP A 94 18.91 16.02 7.37
N ARG A 95 19.06 15.45 8.57
CA ARG A 95 19.24 16.21 9.81
C ARG A 95 20.56 16.99 9.85
N PRO A 96 20.58 18.34 9.77
CA PRO A 96 21.81 19.12 9.96
C PRO A 96 22.11 19.38 11.45
N TYR A 97 21.08 19.29 12.32
CA TYR A 97 21.13 19.62 13.74
C TYR A 97 20.57 18.47 14.59
N GLY A 98 21.35 17.39 14.65
CA GLY A 98 21.18 16.32 15.64
C GLY A 98 21.41 16.86 17.05
N THR A 99 20.52 16.55 18.00
CA THR A 99 20.93 16.50 19.41
C THR A 99 22.23 15.68 19.47
N PRO A 100 23.27 16.14 20.20
CA PRO A 100 24.54 15.42 20.28
C PRO A 100 24.27 13.94 20.56
N PRO A 101 24.95 13.02 19.85
CA PRO A 101 24.73 11.59 20.02
C PRO A 101 24.80 11.25 21.51
N MET A 102 23.65 10.89 22.08
CA MET A 102 23.56 10.36 23.43
C MET A 102 23.93 8.89 23.30
N PRO A 103 24.92 8.37 24.05
CA PRO A 103 25.37 6.99 23.92
C PRO A 103 24.17 6.03 23.99
N GLY A 104 23.82 5.40 22.87
CA GLY A 104 22.59 4.61 22.74
C GLY A 104 22.27 4.15 21.32
N LEU A 105 21.14 3.46 21.14
CA LEU A 105 20.69 2.90 19.85
C LEU A 105 20.52 3.96 18.73
N HIS A 106 20.49 5.25 19.11
CA HIS A 106 20.39 6.40 18.21
C HIS A 106 21.73 6.85 17.60
N ASP A 107 22.86 6.24 18.00
CA ASP A 107 24.19 6.47 17.42
C ASP A 107 24.44 5.66 16.14
N GLY A 108 23.49 4.82 15.74
CA GLY A 108 23.61 4.01 14.52
C GLY A 108 23.61 4.87 13.26
N ASP A 109 24.46 4.51 12.30
CA ASP A 109 24.48 5.10 10.96
C ASP A 109 23.11 4.87 10.27
N PRO A 110 22.29 5.92 10.06
CA PRO A 110 20.96 5.77 9.47
C PRO A 110 21.02 5.26 8.03
N ALA A 111 22.08 5.58 7.29
CA ALA A 111 22.26 5.11 5.92
C ALA A 111 22.56 3.61 5.92
N LEU A 112 23.43 3.14 6.82
CA LEU A 112 23.72 1.72 6.99
C LEU A 112 22.48 0.95 7.45
N GLY A 113 21.75 1.48 8.44
CA GLY A 113 20.51 0.86 8.94
C GLY A 113 19.44 0.77 7.85
N LEU A 114 19.27 1.81 7.04
CA LEU A 114 18.37 1.77 5.88
C LEU A 114 18.83 0.73 4.85
N ALA A 115 20.12 0.72 4.49
CA ALA A 115 20.67 -0.19 3.50
C ALA A 115 20.49 -1.67 3.89
N LEU A 116 20.80 -2.02 5.15
CA LEU A 116 20.61 -3.38 5.67
C LEU A 116 19.13 -3.77 5.70
N THR A 117 18.25 -2.85 6.10
CA THR A 117 16.80 -3.11 6.13
C THR A 117 16.25 -3.34 4.73
N VAL A 118 16.62 -2.49 3.77
CA VAL A 118 16.25 -2.64 2.36
C VAL A 118 16.80 -3.96 1.79
N ALA A 119 18.05 -4.30 2.09
CA ALA A 119 18.64 -5.57 1.68
C ALA A 119 17.85 -6.78 2.23
N ALA A 120 17.43 -6.74 3.50
CA ALA A 120 16.60 -7.77 4.10
C ALA A 120 15.23 -7.88 3.42
N VAL A 121 14.57 -6.75 3.12
CA VAL A 121 13.31 -6.72 2.37
C VAL A 121 13.47 -7.40 1.01
N TRP A 122 14.49 -7.03 0.24
CA TRP A 122 14.70 -7.60 -1.09
C TRP A 122 15.15 -9.06 -1.06
N LEU A 123 15.84 -9.50 -0.01
CA LEU A 123 16.10 -10.92 0.21
C LEU A 123 14.79 -11.70 0.35
N VAL A 124 13.83 -11.19 1.14
CA VAL A 124 12.49 -11.80 1.28
C VAL A 124 11.75 -11.81 -0.05
N VAL A 125 11.78 -10.70 -0.81
CA VAL A 125 11.18 -10.62 -2.15
C VAL A 125 11.74 -11.70 -3.08
N ILE A 126 13.06 -11.87 -3.08
CA ILE A 126 13.75 -12.88 -3.89
C ILE A 126 13.30 -14.28 -3.51
N VAL A 127 13.35 -14.61 -2.21
CA VAL A 127 12.92 -15.93 -1.71
C VAL A 127 11.46 -16.21 -2.06
N THR A 128 10.54 -15.26 -1.85
CA THR A 128 9.13 -15.43 -2.19
C THR A 128 8.89 -15.57 -3.70
N GLY A 129 9.58 -14.79 -4.53
CA GLY A 129 9.46 -14.89 -5.99
C GLY A 129 9.95 -16.25 -6.52
N LEU A 130 11.06 -16.75 -5.98
CA LEU A 130 11.60 -18.08 -6.29
C LEU A 130 10.63 -19.19 -5.89
N THR A 131 10.06 -19.16 -4.68
CA THR A 131 9.12 -20.18 -4.22
C THR A 131 7.85 -20.22 -5.08
N ILE A 132 7.29 -19.05 -5.42
CA ILE A 132 6.12 -18.96 -6.32
C ILE A 132 6.45 -19.50 -7.71
N ARG A 133 7.62 -19.15 -8.26
CA ARG A 133 8.07 -19.62 -9.58
C ARG A 133 8.20 -21.14 -9.60
N ILE A 134 8.86 -21.72 -8.61
CA ILE A 134 9.08 -23.18 -8.51
C ILE A 134 7.75 -23.91 -8.35
N ALA A 135 6.84 -23.42 -7.50
CA ALA A 135 5.53 -24.02 -7.30
C ALA A 135 4.72 -24.08 -8.61
N ARG A 136 4.75 -23.00 -9.42
CA ARG A 136 4.06 -22.95 -10.72
C ARG A 136 4.65 -23.88 -11.77
N THR A 137 5.96 -24.12 -11.77
CA THR A 137 6.59 -25.09 -12.69
C THR A 137 6.28 -26.54 -12.33
N ARG A 138 5.89 -26.81 -11.07
CA ARG A 138 5.60 -28.16 -10.58
C ARG A 138 4.13 -28.55 -10.70
N SER A 139 3.22 -27.63 -11.03
CA SER A 139 1.82 -27.96 -11.26
C SER A 139 1.70 -28.84 -12.52
N PRO A 140 1.41 -30.15 -12.39
CA PRO A 140 1.19 -31.00 -13.55
C PRO A 140 -0.08 -30.50 -14.26
N ALA A 141 -0.07 -30.48 -15.58
CA ALA A 141 -1.29 -30.26 -16.35
C ALA A 141 -2.36 -31.21 -15.82
N ALA A 142 -3.49 -30.67 -15.36
CA ALA A 142 -4.63 -31.50 -14.95
C ALA A 142 -4.94 -32.48 -16.11
N PRO A 143 -5.12 -33.78 -15.84
CA PRO A 143 -5.52 -34.73 -16.87
C PRO A 143 -6.71 -34.14 -17.64
N ALA A 144 -6.57 -34.05 -18.97
CA ALA A 144 -7.63 -33.58 -19.84
C ALA A 144 -8.94 -34.27 -19.42
N ALA A 145 -9.94 -33.49 -19.02
CA ALA A 145 -11.24 -34.02 -18.66
C ALA A 145 -11.69 -34.95 -19.81
N PRO A 146 -12.15 -36.18 -19.54
CA PRO A 146 -12.64 -37.07 -20.58
C PRO A 146 -13.70 -36.34 -21.41
N PRO A 147 -13.73 -36.49 -22.74
CA PRO A 147 -14.74 -35.85 -23.57
C PRO A 147 -16.12 -36.20 -23.02
N HIS A 148 -16.90 -35.18 -22.69
CA HIS A 148 -18.31 -35.34 -22.32
C HIS A 148 -19.05 -35.89 -23.54
N THR A 149 -19.21 -37.21 -23.62
CA THR A 149 -20.09 -37.85 -24.61
C THR A 149 -21.52 -37.35 -24.38
N PRO A 150 -22.17 -36.64 -25.33
CA PRO A 150 -23.52 -36.12 -25.14
C PRO A 150 -24.65 -37.18 -25.09
N ALA A 151 -24.36 -38.42 -24.74
CA ALA A 151 -25.24 -39.57 -24.98
C ALA A 151 -26.22 -39.91 -23.83
N ASP A 152 -26.44 -39.00 -22.88
CA ASP A 152 -27.44 -39.22 -21.84
C ASP A 152 -28.29 -37.96 -21.62
N ARG A 153 -29.09 -37.61 -22.64
CA ARG A 153 -30.30 -36.81 -22.43
C ARG A 153 -31.43 -37.78 -22.07
N PRO A 154 -32.06 -37.67 -20.89
CA PRO A 154 -33.25 -38.44 -20.57
C PRO A 154 -34.40 -38.05 -21.51
N GLY A 155 -34.87 -39.04 -22.29
CA GLY A 155 -36.21 -39.23 -22.83
C GLY A 155 -36.98 -38.01 -23.37
N THR A 156 -37.08 -37.91 -24.69
CA THR A 156 -38.21 -37.23 -25.34
C THR A 156 -39.47 -38.10 -25.16
N PRO A 157 -40.57 -37.62 -24.56
CA PRO A 157 -41.82 -38.39 -24.49
C PRO A 157 -42.43 -38.59 -25.88
N PRO A 158 -43.08 -39.73 -26.16
CA PRO A 158 -43.72 -39.98 -27.44
C PRO A 158 -44.92 -39.04 -27.66
N ALA A 159 -45.08 -38.57 -28.90
CA ALA A 159 -46.14 -37.67 -29.32
C ALA A 159 -47.55 -38.29 -29.13
N PRO A 160 -48.57 -37.50 -28.79
CA PRO A 160 -49.93 -38.00 -28.64
C PRO A 160 -50.57 -38.37 -29.99
N PRO A 161 -51.48 -39.36 -30.01
CA PRO A 161 -52.14 -39.78 -31.24
C PRO A 161 -53.12 -38.71 -31.73
N GLY A 162 -53.04 -38.42 -33.02
CA GLY A 162 -53.80 -37.36 -33.68
C GLY A 162 -55.31 -37.55 -33.65
N LYS A 163 -56.00 -36.42 -33.55
CA LYS A 163 -57.33 -36.17 -34.09
C LYS A 163 -57.34 -34.76 -34.67
#